data_AF-A0A2E7DJP7-F1
#
_entry.id   AF-A0A2E7DJP7-F1
#
_cell.length_a   1.000
_cell.length_b   1.000
_cell.length_c   1.000
_cell.angle_alpha   90.00
_cell.angle_beta   90.00
_cell.angle_gamma   90.00
#
_symmetry.space_group_name_H-M   'P 1'
#
loop_
_entity.id
_entity.type
_entity.pdbx_description
1 polymer ?
#
loop_
_entity_poly.entity_id
_entity_poly.type
_entity_poly.pdbx_seq_one_letter_code
_entity_poly.pdbx_strand_id
1 'polypeptide(L)'
;MIDEKAVLELIQNEEQCQLVCDVWENEPFASKELVSAASIATPHIAGYSQESKYRALTSLRQDFIKFFTVDAVASLPFQYSNVSNFINSENGVLNAVLEKSFSIHKLSNEFKTAILGDSIDKYFELARKNLLARRECSSLSINYRETDGFVMDVLNQLGVEVI
;
A
#
# COMPACT_ATOMS: atom_id res chain seq x y z
N MET A 1 7.87 -17.40 1.95
CA MET A 1 6.53 -17.48 2.57
C MET A 1 6.70 -17.95 4.00
N ILE A 2 5.78 -17.54 4.88
CA ILE A 2 5.75 -17.94 6.28
C ILE A 2 4.87 -19.19 6.43
N ASP A 3 5.11 -20.00 7.47
CA ASP A 3 4.19 -21.08 7.84
C ASP A 3 3.04 -20.49 8.66
N GLU A 4 1.83 -20.47 8.08
CA GLU A 4 0.66 -19.86 8.71
C GLU A 4 0.27 -20.53 10.04
N LYS A 5 0.49 -21.85 10.17
CA LYS A 5 0.14 -22.60 11.39
C LYS A 5 1.12 -22.30 12.51
N ALA A 6 2.41 -22.32 12.21
CA ALA A 6 3.44 -22.01 13.20
C ALA A 6 3.28 -20.58 13.74
N VAL A 7 2.98 -19.62 12.86
CA VAL A 7 2.76 -18.23 13.27
C VAL A 7 1.49 -18.09 14.11
N LEU A 8 0.41 -18.78 13.75
CA LEU A 8 -0.82 -18.77 14.56
C LEU A 8 -0.56 -19.32 15.98
N GLU A 9 0.17 -20.42 16.10
CA GLU A 9 0.55 -21.01 17.39
C GLU A 9 1.38 -20.02 18.23
N LEU A 10 2.35 -19.33 17.64
CA LEU A 10 3.16 -18.32 18.33
C LEU A 10 2.30 -17.16 18.86
N ILE A 11 1.38 -16.65 18.05
CA ILE A 11 0.48 -15.56 18.45
C ILE A 11 -0.48 -16.01 19.57
N GLN A 12 -0.99 -17.24 19.50
CA GLN A 12 -1.93 -17.78 20.49
C GLN A 12 -1.27 -18.09 21.84
N ASN A 13 0.02 -18.41 21.85
CA ASN A 13 0.78 -18.70 23.08
C ASN A 13 1.24 -17.43 23.84
N GLU A 14 0.59 -16.28 23.62
CA GLU A 14 0.88 -14.99 24.25
C GLU A 14 2.34 -14.51 24.12
N GLU A 15 3.07 -15.02 23.13
CA GLU A 15 4.32 -14.37 22.74
C GLU A 15 3.97 -12.96 22.22
N GLN A 16 4.79 -11.96 22.56
CA GLN A 16 4.60 -10.57 22.09
C GLN A 16 4.91 -10.46 20.58
N CYS A 17 4.13 -11.16 19.76
CA CYS A 17 4.27 -11.26 18.32
C CYS A 17 3.19 -10.42 17.64
N GLN A 18 3.62 -9.45 16.82
CA GLN A 18 2.73 -8.68 15.96
C GLN A 18 2.87 -9.15 14.52
N LEU A 19 1.80 -9.70 13.97
CA LEU A 19 1.76 -10.12 12.57
C LEU A 19 1.20 -9.02 11.69
N VAL A 20 1.97 -8.63 10.68
CA VAL A 20 1.53 -7.80 9.55
C VAL A 20 1.62 -8.66 8.30
N CYS A 21 0.49 -8.96 7.67
CA CYS A 21 0.43 -9.88 6.54
C CYS A 21 -0.43 -9.33 5.40
N ASP A 22 0.11 -9.37 4.18
CA ASP A 22 -0.62 -9.02 2.96
C ASP A 22 -0.90 -10.25 2.09
N VAL A 23 -0.15 -11.34 2.24
CA VAL A 23 -0.25 -12.53 1.38
C VAL A 23 -0.57 -13.77 2.19
N TRP A 24 -1.43 -14.64 1.65
CA TRP A 24 -1.96 -15.80 2.37
C TRP A 24 -1.75 -17.08 1.54
N GLU A 25 -1.53 -18.22 2.20
CA GLU A 25 -1.21 -19.50 1.54
C GLU A 25 -2.31 -19.95 0.57
N ASN A 26 -3.57 -19.73 0.93
CA ASN A 26 -4.73 -20.25 0.21
C ASN A 26 -5.62 -19.16 -0.39
N GLU A 27 -5.04 -18.09 -0.95
CA GLU A 27 -5.82 -17.00 -1.54
C GLU A 27 -6.81 -17.48 -2.64
N PRO A 28 -8.05 -16.93 -2.68
CA PRO A 28 -8.60 -15.88 -1.81
C PRO A 28 -9.15 -16.40 -0.46
N PHE A 29 -9.06 -17.69 -0.19
CA PHE A 29 -9.58 -18.37 1.00
C PHE A 29 -8.55 -18.39 2.15
N ALA A 30 -8.09 -17.21 2.56
CA ALA A 30 -7.19 -17.05 3.70
C ALA A 30 -7.79 -17.62 5.00
N SER A 31 -6.95 -18.08 5.94
CA SER A 31 -7.41 -18.56 7.25
C SER A 31 -8.12 -17.45 8.02
N LYS A 32 -9.36 -17.70 8.43
CA LYS A 32 -10.17 -16.77 9.26
C LYS A 32 -9.47 -16.50 10.58
N GLU A 33 -8.90 -17.53 11.18
CA GLU A 33 -8.20 -17.49 12.46
C GLU A 33 -6.96 -16.60 12.37
N LEU A 34 -6.10 -16.81 11.37
CA LEU A 34 -4.87 -16.04 11.22
C LEU A 34 -5.14 -14.58 10.83
N VAL A 35 -6.08 -14.34 9.90
CA VAL A 35 -6.50 -12.97 9.51
C VAL A 35 -7.03 -12.21 10.73
N SER A 36 -7.81 -12.86 11.58
CA SER A 36 -8.36 -12.26 12.81
C SER A 36 -7.28 -11.99 13.85
N ALA A 37 -6.31 -12.88 13.98
CA ALA A 37 -5.20 -12.76 14.93
C ALA A 37 -4.13 -11.74 14.51
N ALA A 38 -3.96 -11.49 13.21
CA ALA A 38 -2.98 -10.54 12.71
C ALA A 38 -3.24 -9.12 13.24
N SER A 39 -2.17 -8.35 13.50
CA SER A 39 -2.28 -6.93 13.82
C SER A 39 -2.78 -6.14 12.61
N ILE A 40 -2.15 -6.38 11.44
CA ILE A 40 -2.59 -5.85 10.15
C ILE A 40 -2.71 -7.03 9.18
N ALA A 41 -3.85 -7.10 8.51
CA ALA A 41 -4.17 -8.10 7.50
C ALA A 41 -4.72 -7.39 6.27
N THR A 42 -4.17 -7.64 5.09
CA THR A 42 -4.68 -7.08 3.81
C THR A 42 -4.80 -8.16 2.73
N PRO A 43 -5.71 -7.99 1.74
CA PRO A 43 -6.03 -9.01 0.74
C PRO A 43 -5.12 -8.95 -0.50
N HIS A 44 -3.79 -9.05 -0.30
CA HIS A 44 -2.77 -9.05 -1.35
C HIS A 44 -2.80 -7.81 -2.25
N ILE A 45 -2.50 -6.67 -1.64
CA ILE A 45 -2.63 -5.35 -2.27
C ILE A 45 -1.46 -4.40 -2.01
N ALA A 46 -0.39 -4.84 -1.33
CA ALA A 46 0.70 -3.94 -0.92
C ALA A 46 1.24 -3.11 -2.09
N GLY A 47 1.38 -3.73 -3.27
CA GLY A 47 1.84 -3.11 -4.51
C GLY A 47 0.76 -2.50 -5.42
N TYR A 48 -0.49 -2.31 -4.97
CA TYR A 48 -1.61 -1.83 -5.81
C TYR A 48 -1.74 -0.30 -5.81
N SER A 49 -0.74 0.42 -6.33
CA SER A 49 -0.83 1.88 -6.56
C SER A 49 -0.90 2.20 -8.06
N GLN A 50 -1.30 3.43 -8.40
CA GLN A 50 -1.20 3.92 -9.79
C GLN A 50 0.27 4.06 -10.22
N GLU A 51 1.12 4.57 -9.33
CA GLU A 51 2.54 4.80 -9.56
C GLU A 51 3.30 3.51 -9.80
N SER A 52 3.02 2.44 -9.04
CA SER A 52 3.65 1.11 -9.26
C SER A 52 3.27 0.52 -10.62
N LYS A 53 1.98 0.58 -11.01
CA LYS A 53 1.51 0.13 -12.34
C LYS A 53 2.15 0.93 -13.46
N TYR A 54 2.23 2.25 -13.28
CA TYR A 54 2.88 3.14 -14.24
C TYR A 54 4.38 2.82 -14.39
N ARG A 55 5.08 2.63 -13.27
CA ARG A 55 6.51 2.25 -13.25
C ARG A 55 6.73 0.90 -13.91
N ALA A 56 5.90 -0.10 -13.62
CA ALA A 56 5.96 -1.42 -14.24
C ALA A 56 5.76 -1.34 -15.76
N LEU A 57 4.74 -0.60 -16.22
CA LEU A 57 4.50 -0.38 -17.65
C LEU A 57 5.66 0.38 -18.31
N THR A 58 6.23 1.36 -17.62
CA THR A 58 7.39 2.12 -18.11
C THR A 58 8.60 1.22 -18.30
N SER A 59 8.93 0.39 -17.32
CA SER A 59 10.04 -0.56 -17.39
C SER A 59 9.82 -1.57 -18.52
N LEU A 60 8.63 -2.19 -18.56
CA LEU A 60 8.30 -3.16 -19.62
C LEU A 60 8.40 -2.53 -21.02
N ARG A 61 7.95 -1.28 -21.18
CA ARG A 61 8.06 -0.56 -22.45
C ARG A 61 9.52 -0.34 -22.84
N GLN A 62 10.36 0.10 -21.91
CA GLN A 62 11.79 0.32 -22.16
C GLN A 62 12.49 -0.97 -22.59
N ASP A 63 12.21 -2.07 -21.89
CA ASP A 63 12.77 -3.38 -22.21
C ASP A 63 12.26 -3.89 -23.56
N PHE A 64 10.98 -3.70 -23.87
CA PHE A 64 10.40 -4.07 -25.16
C PHE A 64 11.04 -3.28 -26.31
N ILE A 65 11.16 -1.96 -26.18
CA ILE A 65 11.83 -1.09 -27.16
C ILE A 65 13.25 -1.57 -27.42
N LYS A 66 13.99 -1.83 -26.34
CA LYS A 66 15.38 -2.30 -26.42
C LYS A 66 15.49 -3.68 -27.06
N PHE A 67 14.59 -4.60 -26.74
CA PHE A 67 14.62 -5.97 -27.24
C PHE A 67 14.27 -6.04 -28.74
N PHE A 68 13.24 -5.32 -29.17
CA PHE A 68 12.79 -5.35 -30.57
C PHE A 68 13.44 -4.28 -31.45
N THR A 69 14.26 -3.39 -30.88
CA THR A 69 14.92 -2.27 -31.59
C THR A 69 13.91 -1.42 -32.37
N VAL A 70 12.74 -1.18 -31.78
CA VAL A 70 11.72 -0.32 -32.37
C VAL A 70 11.96 1.13 -31.97
N ASP A 71 11.62 2.08 -32.84
CA ASP A 71 11.71 3.49 -32.49
C ASP A 71 10.80 3.81 -31.30
N ALA A 72 11.30 4.64 -30.38
CA ALA A 72 10.52 5.06 -29.24
C ALA A 72 9.29 5.85 -29.70
N VAL A 73 8.11 5.23 -29.61
CA VAL A 73 6.83 5.91 -29.83
C VAL A 73 6.55 6.87 -28.66
N ALA A 74 5.72 7.88 -28.90
CA ALA A 74 5.34 8.99 -28.02
C ALA A 74 5.19 8.65 -26.52
N SER A 75 5.30 9.70 -25.68
CA SER A 75 5.14 9.65 -24.22
C SER A 75 3.99 8.76 -23.76
N LEU A 76 4.15 8.10 -22.61
CA LEU A 76 3.06 7.33 -22.03
C LEU A 76 1.79 8.19 -21.95
N PRO A 77 0.61 7.65 -22.29
CA PRO A 77 -0.64 8.40 -22.33
C PRO A 77 -1.11 8.86 -20.95
N PHE A 78 -0.45 8.41 -19.89
CA PHE A 78 -0.80 8.70 -18.52
C PHE A 78 0.43 9.25 -17.80
N GLN A 79 0.26 10.36 -17.08
CA GLN A 79 1.19 10.82 -16.07
C GLN A 79 0.34 11.14 -14.85
N TYR A 80 0.72 10.62 -13.70
CA TYR A 80 0.02 10.95 -12.47
C TYR A 80 0.48 12.34 -12.00
N SER A 81 -0.47 13.18 -11.60
CA SER A 81 -0.17 14.49 -11.04
C SER A 81 0.01 14.40 -9.53
N ASN A 82 0.80 15.33 -8.99
CA ASN A 82 0.82 15.57 -7.56
C ASN A 82 -0.53 16.12 -7.11
N VAL A 83 -0.96 15.70 -5.93
CA VAL A 83 -2.13 16.19 -5.23
C VAL A 83 -1.61 17.11 -4.13
N SER A 84 -1.76 18.41 -4.35
CA SER A 84 -1.49 19.42 -3.33
C SER A 84 -2.49 19.26 -2.19
N ASN A 85 -2.00 18.89 -1.02
CA ASN A 85 -2.79 18.74 0.19
C ASN A 85 -2.28 19.70 1.26
N PHE A 86 -3.20 20.44 1.86
CA PHE A 86 -2.89 21.18 3.07
C PHE A 86 -2.98 20.22 4.26
N ILE A 87 -1.83 19.81 4.79
CA ILE A 87 -1.76 19.04 6.05
C ILE A 87 -1.29 20.01 7.12
N ASN A 88 -2.25 20.51 7.92
CA ASN A 88 -1.92 21.24 9.13
C ASN A 88 -1.86 20.25 10.29
N SER A 89 -0.66 19.95 10.75
CA SER A 89 -0.45 19.05 11.89
C SER A 89 0.68 19.62 12.73
N GLU A 90 0.33 20.22 13.86
CA GLU A 90 1.27 20.72 14.87
C GLU A 90 2.01 19.58 15.59
N ASN A 91 1.54 18.34 15.46
CA ASN A 91 2.16 17.13 15.99
C ASN A 91 1.81 15.94 15.08
N GLY A 92 2.82 15.33 14.45
CA GLY A 92 2.66 14.07 13.72
C GLY A 92 2.35 14.21 12.21
N VAL A 93 2.99 15.17 11.53
CA VAL A 93 2.87 15.32 10.06
C VAL A 93 3.14 14.03 9.31
N LEU A 94 4.07 13.18 9.78
CA LEU A 94 4.37 11.88 9.17
C LEU A 94 3.16 10.94 9.20
N ASN A 95 2.48 10.83 10.35
CA ASN A 95 1.26 10.02 10.45
C ASN A 95 0.16 10.59 9.57
N ALA A 96 0.02 11.91 9.52
CA ALA A 96 -0.96 12.56 8.66
C ALA A 96 -0.69 12.29 7.17
N VAL A 97 0.57 12.33 6.73
CA VAL A 97 0.99 11.96 5.36
C VAL A 97 0.64 10.51 5.05
N LEU A 98 1.00 9.58 5.95
CA LEU A 98 0.73 8.16 5.76
C LEU A 98 -0.78 7.88 5.66
N GLU A 99 -1.58 8.35 6.63
CA GLU A 99 -3.04 8.18 6.63
C GLU A 99 -3.72 8.85 5.44
N LYS A 100 -3.23 10.03 5.02
CA LYS A 100 -3.77 10.73 3.85
C LYS A 100 -3.47 9.98 2.55
N SER A 101 -2.28 9.38 2.45
CA SER A 101 -1.91 8.58 1.28
C SER A 101 -2.72 7.29 1.20
N PHE A 102 -2.82 6.57 2.32
CA PHE A 102 -3.47 5.27 2.39
C PHE A 102 -3.69 4.82 3.85
N SER A 103 -4.95 4.76 4.28
CA SER A 103 -5.30 4.23 5.60
C SER A 103 -5.31 2.70 5.59
N ILE A 104 -4.17 2.09 5.90
CA ILE A 104 -4.00 0.63 5.95
C ILE A 104 -4.86 -0.01 7.05
N HIS A 105 -5.06 0.69 8.17
CA HIS A 105 -5.89 0.21 9.27
C HIS A 105 -7.35 0.06 8.86
N LYS A 106 -7.88 1.03 8.10
CA LYS A 106 -9.25 0.94 7.57
C LYS A 106 -9.41 -0.29 6.68
N LEU A 107 -8.50 -0.48 5.72
CA LEU A 107 -8.56 -1.64 4.84
C LEU A 107 -8.43 -2.96 5.62
N SER A 108 -7.54 -2.99 6.61
CA SER A 108 -7.37 -4.19 7.42
C SER A 108 -8.63 -4.55 8.21
N ASN A 109 -9.30 -3.57 8.80
CA ASN A 109 -10.56 -3.79 9.51
C ASN A 109 -11.67 -4.25 8.55
N GLU A 110 -11.75 -3.67 7.35
CA GLU A 110 -12.68 -4.12 6.32
C GLU A 110 -12.42 -5.58 5.91
N PHE A 111 -11.15 -5.97 5.75
CA PHE A 111 -10.78 -7.33 5.39
C PHE A 111 -11.09 -8.33 6.52
N LYS A 112 -10.74 -7.98 7.77
CA LYS A 112 -11.08 -8.77 8.96
C LYS A 112 -12.60 -8.91 9.17
N THR A 113 -13.39 -7.94 8.72
CA THR A 113 -14.85 -8.06 8.73
C THR A 113 -15.33 -8.99 7.60
N ALA A 114 -14.77 -8.82 6.40
CA ALA A 114 -15.16 -9.58 5.22
C ALA A 114 -14.83 -11.08 5.32
N ILE A 115 -13.70 -11.43 5.95
CA ILE A 115 -13.25 -12.83 6.11
C ILE A 115 -14.22 -13.67 6.96
N LEU A 116 -15.02 -13.03 7.82
CA LEU A 116 -16.02 -13.71 8.65
C LEU A 116 -17.26 -14.12 7.86
N GLY A 117 -17.54 -13.49 6.72
CA GLY A 117 -18.67 -13.80 5.84
C GLY A 117 -18.41 -14.95 4.85
N ASP A 118 -19.32 -15.09 3.89
CA ASP A 118 -19.35 -16.18 2.90
C ASP A 118 -18.89 -15.77 1.48
N SER A 119 -18.35 -14.56 1.30
CA SER A 119 -18.02 -14.01 -0.04
C SER A 119 -16.64 -13.38 -0.08
N ILE A 120 -15.65 -14.10 0.44
CA ILE A 120 -14.27 -13.60 0.54
C ILE A 120 -13.61 -13.41 -0.83
N ASP A 121 -13.87 -14.31 -1.78
CA ASP A 121 -13.44 -14.23 -3.17
C ASP A 121 -13.87 -12.91 -3.81
N LYS A 122 -15.14 -12.52 -3.62
CA LYS A 122 -15.68 -11.25 -4.12
C LYS A 122 -15.05 -10.06 -3.41
N TYR A 123 -14.73 -10.18 -2.13
CA TYR A 123 -14.06 -9.12 -1.39
C TYR A 123 -12.63 -8.88 -1.90
N PHE A 124 -11.85 -9.92 -2.18
CA PHE A 124 -10.50 -9.78 -2.76
C PHE A 124 -10.54 -8.97 -4.07
N GLU A 125 -11.45 -9.32 -4.97
CA GLU A 125 -11.64 -8.58 -6.23
C GLU A 125 -12.13 -7.15 -6.01
N LEU A 126 -13.09 -6.95 -5.10
CA LEU A 126 -13.57 -5.62 -4.74
C LEU A 126 -12.46 -4.74 -4.17
N ALA A 127 -11.64 -5.27 -3.26
CA ALA A 127 -10.52 -4.56 -2.65
C ALA A 127 -9.51 -4.12 -3.72
N ARG A 128 -9.10 -5.04 -4.60
CA ARG A 128 -8.21 -4.73 -5.73
C ARG A 128 -8.78 -3.65 -6.66
N LYS A 129 -10.09 -3.68 -6.91
CA LYS A 129 -10.78 -2.68 -7.72
C LYS A 129 -10.84 -1.32 -7.05
N ASN A 130 -11.10 -1.27 -5.75
CA ASN A 130 -11.14 -0.01 -4.99
C ASN A 130 -9.77 0.68 -4.93
N LEU A 131 -8.69 -0.08 -5.04
CA LEU A 131 -7.32 0.44 -5.05
C LEU A 131 -6.82 0.88 -6.43
N LEU A 132 -7.65 0.83 -7.49
CA LEU A 132 -7.27 1.37 -8.79
C LEU A 132 -6.91 2.86 -8.76
N ALA A 133 -7.43 3.61 -7.78
CA ALA A 133 -7.14 5.01 -7.56
C ALA A 133 -6.12 5.28 -6.43
N ARG A 134 -5.59 4.23 -5.76
CA ARG A 134 -4.61 4.41 -4.68
C ARG A 134 -3.36 5.10 -5.21
N ARG A 135 -2.92 6.11 -4.47
CA ARG A 135 -1.70 6.88 -4.75
C ARG A 135 -0.61 6.56 -3.72
N GLU A 136 0.64 6.86 -4.05
CA GLU A 136 1.78 6.75 -3.15
C GLU A 136 2.06 8.06 -2.40
N CYS A 137 2.89 8.02 -1.35
CA CYS A 137 3.32 9.25 -0.64
C CYS A 137 3.96 10.26 -1.59
N SER A 138 4.69 9.79 -2.61
CA SER A 138 5.33 10.63 -3.63
C SER A 138 4.36 11.42 -4.51
N SER A 139 3.06 11.17 -4.39
CA SER A 139 2.02 11.97 -5.05
C SER A 139 1.60 13.18 -4.24
N LEU A 140 2.03 13.32 -2.99
CA LEU A 140 1.55 14.36 -2.10
C LEU A 140 2.48 15.57 -2.18
N SER A 141 1.88 16.75 -2.21
CA SER A 141 2.57 17.99 -1.87
C SER A 141 1.97 18.58 -0.59
N ILE A 142 2.80 19.00 0.36
CA ILE A 142 2.36 19.52 1.67
C ILE A 142 2.97 20.89 1.98
N ASN A 143 2.24 21.72 2.73
CA ASN A 143 2.81 22.93 3.34
C ASN A 143 3.27 22.58 4.75
N TYR A 144 4.58 22.50 4.96
CA TYR A 144 5.17 22.19 6.26
C TYR A 144 6.15 23.31 6.63
N ARG A 145 5.88 23.98 7.76
CA ARG A 145 6.55 25.23 8.15
C ARG A 145 7.58 25.06 9.27
N GLU A 146 7.68 23.86 9.82
CA GLU A 146 8.60 23.58 10.92
C GLU A 146 9.99 23.23 10.38
N THR A 147 10.99 23.29 11.26
CA THR A 147 12.41 23.08 10.91
C THR A 147 12.99 21.81 11.52
N ASP A 148 12.15 20.83 11.86
CA ASP A 148 12.62 19.53 12.30
C ASP A 148 13.33 18.83 11.13
N GLY A 149 14.66 18.77 11.21
CA GLY A 149 15.51 18.17 10.17
C GLY A 149 15.23 16.69 9.96
N PHE A 150 14.92 15.95 11.03
CA PHE A 150 14.60 14.52 10.91
C PHE A 150 13.29 14.34 10.15
N VAL A 151 12.25 15.12 10.47
CA VAL A 151 10.97 15.06 9.77
C VAL A 151 11.13 15.43 8.30
N MET A 152 11.88 16.49 7.99
CA MET A 152 12.17 16.89 6.61
C MET A 152 12.90 15.80 5.82
N ASP A 153 13.90 15.15 6.43
CA ASP A 153 14.60 14.03 5.81
C ASP A 153 13.66 12.87 5.51
N VAL A 154 12.78 12.51 6.45
CA VAL A 154 11.79 11.44 6.23
C VAL A 154 10.82 11.80 5.11
N LEU A 155 10.29 13.03 5.08
CA LEU A 155 9.37 13.48 4.02
C LEU A 155 10.01 13.41 2.64
N ASN A 156 11.27 13.85 2.52
CA ASN A 156 12.04 13.78 1.28
C ASN A 156 12.28 12.33 0.84
N GLN A 157 12.62 11.42 1.77
CA GLN A 157 12.82 10.00 1.46
C GLN A 157 11.52 9.29 1.05
N LEU A 158 10.37 9.74 1.57
CA LEU A 158 9.05 9.29 1.13
C LEU A 158 8.62 9.88 -0.22
N GLY A 159 9.42 10.79 -0.79
CA GLY A 159 9.15 11.47 -2.05
C GLY A 159 8.07 12.55 -1.96
N VAL A 160 7.69 12.97 -0.76
CA VAL A 160 6.67 14.01 -0.54
C VAL A 160 7.26 15.37 -0.91
N GLU A 161 6.53 16.13 -1.71
CA GLU A 161 6.92 17.49 -2.07
C GLU A 161 6.55 18.46 -0.95
N VAL A 162 7.53 19.15 -0.35
CA VAL A 162 7.28 20.17 0.67
C VAL A 162 7.33 21.56 0.03
N ILE A 163 6.25 22.32 0.14
CA ILE A 163 6.04 23.67 -0.46
C ILE A 163 6.00 24.75 0.61
#